data_AF-A0A1H2X058-F1
#
_entry.id   AF-A0A1H2X058-F1
#
_cell.length_a   1.000
_cell.length_b   1.000
_cell.length_c   1.000
_cell.angle_alpha   90.00
_cell.angle_beta   90.00
_cell.angle_gamma   90.00
#
_symmetry.space_group_name_H-M   'P 1'
#
loop_
_entity.id
_entity.type
_entity.pdbx_description
1 polymer ?
#
loop_
_entity_poly.entity_id
_entity_poly.type
_entity_poly.pdbx_seq_one_letter_code
_entity_poly.pdbx_strand_id
1 'polypeptide(L)'
;MIGEDLELLEAIVWNDDNLTYGSIISVYTGPEETITALSDYGVEELTDMLRDARRTTDSWHEFLDDFVHDKELIARIRAKPPR
;
A
#
# COMPACT_ATOMS: atom_id res chain seq x y z
N MET A 1 2.51 -9.76 9.72
CA MET A 1 3.24 -8.84 8.81
C MET A 1 2.62 -8.99 7.44
N ILE A 2 2.27 -7.89 6.78
CA ILE A 2 1.65 -7.94 5.44
C ILE A 2 2.70 -8.50 4.47
N GLY A 3 2.43 -9.66 3.90
CA GLY A 3 3.42 -10.41 3.11
C GLY A 3 3.60 -9.87 1.70
N GLU A 4 3.50 -8.56 1.47
CA GLU A 4 3.64 -7.90 0.16
C GLU A 4 5.00 -7.22 -0.01
N ASP A 5 5.27 -6.75 -1.22
CA ASP A 5 6.48 -5.98 -1.54
C ASP A 5 6.51 -4.66 -0.75
N LEU A 6 7.64 -4.35 -0.11
CA LEU A 6 7.75 -3.16 0.73
C LEU A 6 7.54 -1.87 -0.06
N GLU A 7 8.11 -1.76 -1.25
CA GLU A 7 8.02 -0.57 -2.11
C GLU A 7 6.56 -0.33 -2.56
N LEU A 8 5.81 -1.42 -2.77
CA LEU A 8 4.37 -1.36 -3.03
C LEU A 8 3.60 -0.84 -1.80
N LEU A 9 3.89 -1.37 -0.61
CA LEU A 9 3.21 -0.93 0.61
C LEU A 9 3.50 0.55 0.89
N GLU A 10 4.75 0.98 0.74
CA GLU A 10 5.18 2.37 0.86
C GLU A 10 4.46 3.28 -0.15
N ALA A 11 4.33 2.84 -1.40
CA ALA A 11 3.63 3.62 -2.43
C ALA A 11 2.13 3.77 -2.15
N ILE A 12 1.48 2.75 -1.56
CA ILE A 12 0.07 2.85 -1.15
C ILE A 12 -0.09 3.81 0.03
N VAL A 13 0.75 3.70 1.07
CA VAL A 13 0.63 4.56 2.27
C VAL A 13 1.15 5.98 2.06
N TRP A 14 1.84 6.25 0.95
CA TRP A 14 2.30 7.59 0.59
C TRP A 14 1.14 8.54 0.29
N ASN A 15 0.02 8.01 -0.23
CA ASN A 15 -1.21 8.76 -0.42
C ASN A 15 -2.14 8.51 0.78
N ASP A 16 -2.32 9.51 1.64
CA ASP A 16 -3.12 9.37 2.85
C ASP A 16 -4.61 9.14 2.56
N ASP A 17 -5.11 9.63 1.42
CA ASP A 17 -6.46 9.38 0.93
C ASP A 17 -6.75 7.91 0.56
N ASN A 18 -5.72 7.05 0.48
CA ASN A 18 -5.89 5.63 0.17
C ASN A 18 -6.48 4.83 1.34
N LEU A 19 -6.34 5.32 2.58
CA LEU A 19 -6.79 4.63 3.79
C LEU A 19 -7.68 5.55 4.64
N THR A 20 -8.44 4.94 5.55
CA THR A 20 -9.31 5.68 6.45
C THR A 20 -8.51 6.61 7.38
N TYR A 21 -9.10 7.74 7.75
CA TYR A 21 -8.49 8.68 8.69
C TYR A 21 -8.04 7.98 9.99
N GLY A 22 -6.78 8.18 10.38
CA GLY A 22 -6.16 7.52 11.54
C GLY A 22 -5.52 6.15 11.24
N SER A 23 -5.61 5.65 10.01
CA SER A 23 -4.90 4.44 9.57
C SER A 23 -3.41 4.69 9.37
N ILE A 24 -3.04 5.84 8.78
CA ILE A 24 -1.64 6.25 8.57
C ILE A 24 -1.23 7.27 9.64
N ILE A 25 -0.08 7.05 10.26
CA ILE A 25 0.45 7.87 11.35
C ILE A 25 1.86 8.33 10.99
N SER A 26 2.14 9.63 11.09
CA SER A 26 3.49 10.18 11.03
C SER A 26 4.09 10.22 12.44
N VAL A 27 5.17 9.46 12.66
CA VAL A 27 5.92 9.43 13.92
C VAL A 27 7.18 10.27 13.76
N TYR A 28 7.20 11.42 14.43
CA TYR A 28 8.37 12.30 14.47
C TYR A 28 9.38 11.75 15.48
N THR A 29 10.54 11.36 14.98
CA THR A 29 11.67 10.86 15.78
C THR A 29 12.77 11.92 15.96
N GLY A 30 12.69 13.00 15.20
CA GLY A 30 13.52 14.19 15.31
C GLY A 30 12.92 15.37 14.53
N PRO A 31 13.60 16.52 14.46
CA PRO A 31 13.10 17.71 13.76
C PRO A 31 12.85 17.49 12.26
N GLU A 32 13.65 16.62 11.62
CA GLU A 32 13.59 16.31 10.19
C GLU A 32 13.41 14.81 9.93
N GLU A 33 13.20 14.01 10.98
CA GLU A 33 13.09 12.55 10.88
C GLU A 33 11.67 12.12 11.21
N THR A 34 10.95 11.67 10.18
CA THR A 34 9.60 11.13 10.30
C THR A 34 9.56 9.70 9.78
N ILE A 35 8.85 8.84 10.51
CA ILE A 35 8.54 7.48 10.09
C ILE A 35 7.05 7.42 9.80
N THR A 36 6.69 6.89 8.63
CA THR A 36 5.30 6.51 8.34
C THR A 36 5.01 5.17 9.00
N ALA A 37 3.99 5.15 9.84
CA ALA A 37 3.51 3.95 10.54
C ALA A 37 2.03 3.73 10.22
N LEU A 38 1.55 2.50 10.45
CA LEU A 38 0.14 2.16 10.39
C LEU A 38 -0.37 1.89 11.80
N SER A 39 -1.60 2.34 12.09
CA SER A 39 -2.33 1.85 13.26
C SER A 39 -2.71 0.38 13.06
N ASP A 40 -3.08 -0.30 14.14
CA ASP A 40 -3.57 -1.69 14.04
C ASP A 40 -4.75 -1.79 13.07
N TYR A 41 -5.67 -0.81 13.10
CA TYR A 41 -6.77 -0.72 12.15
C TYR A 41 -6.30 -0.48 10.71
N GLY A 42 -5.30 0.38 10.50
CA GLY A 42 -4.73 0.61 9.18
C GLY A 42 -4.06 -0.64 8.59
N VAL A 43 -3.44 -1.48 9.43
CA VAL A 43 -2.90 -2.79 9.01
C VAL A 43 -4.03 -3.74 8.58
N GLU A 44 -5.13 -3.80 9.32
CA GLU A 44 -6.30 -4.61 8.97
C GLU A 44 -6.96 -4.14 7.66
N GLU A 45 -7.20 -2.83 7.54
CA GLU A 45 -7.78 -2.19 6.35
C GLU A 45 -6.94 -2.48 5.09
N LEU A 46 -5.63 -2.23 5.15
CA LEU A 46 -4.73 -2.50 4.04
C LEU A 46 -4.67 -4.00 3.69
N THR A 47 -4.69 -4.87 4.69
CA THR A 47 -4.72 -6.32 4.48
C THR A 47 -5.99 -6.75 3.74
N ASP A 48 -7.14 -6.18 4.12
CA ASP A 48 -8.43 -6.49 3.51
C ASP A 48 -8.53 -5.97 2.07
N MET A 49 -8.03 -4.76 1.80
CA MET A 49 -7.92 -4.20 0.45
C MET A 49 -7.06 -5.08 -0.45
N LEU A 50 -5.87 -5.48 0.02
CA LEU A 50 -4.96 -6.34 -0.74
C LEU A 50 -5.58 -7.72 -0.99
N ARG A 51 -6.30 -8.28 -0.01
CA ARG A 51 -7.00 -9.56 -0.15
C ARG A 51 -8.07 -9.48 -1.24
N ASP A 52 -8.82 -8.38 -1.31
CA ASP A 52 -9.85 -8.18 -2.34
C ASP A 52 -9.24 -7.97 -3.73
N ALA A 53 -8.20 -7.13 -3.82
CA ALA A 53 -7.47 -6.86 -5.04
C ALA A 53 -6.84 -8.12 -5.65
N ARG A 54 -6.34 -9.05 -4.82
CA ARG A 54 -5.67 -10.29 -5.25
C ARG A 54 -6.62 -11.38 -5.77
N ARG A 55 -7.94 -11.14 -5.84
CA ARG A 55 -8.91 -12.15 -6.30
C ARG A 55 -8.71 -12.58 -7.76
N THR A 56 -8.39 -11.64 -8.65
CA THR A 56 -8.09 -11.91 -10.06
C THR A 56 -6.95 -11.03 -10.54
N THR A 57 -6.35 -11.38 -11.69
CA THR A 57 -5.32 -10.55 -12.32
C THR A 57 -5.86 -9.17 -12.70
N ASP A 58 -7.11 -9.11 -13.17
CA ASP A 58 -7.73 -7.84 -13.59
C ASP A 58 -8.01 -6.95 -12.38
N SER A 59 -8.59 -7.48 -11.29
CA SER A 59 -8.80 -6.71 -10.05
C SER A 59 -7.48 -6.24 -9.45
N TRP A 60 -6.43 -7.04 -9.59
CA TRP A 60 -5.09 -6.66 -9.16
C TRP A 60 -4.52 -5.51 -9.99
N HIS A 61 -4.73 -5.54 -11.30
CA HIS A 61 -4.29 -4.46 -12.18
C HIS A 61 -5.05 -3.16 -11.95
N GLU A 62 -6.38 -3.23 -11.78
CA GLU A 62 -7.23 -2.08 -11.44
C GLU A 62 -6.81 -1.46 -10.10
N PHE A 63 -6.64 -2.28 -9.06
CA PHE A 63 -6.16 -1.82 -7.76
C PHE A 63 -4.82 -1.09 -7.86
N LEU A 64 -3.87 -1.62 -8.64
CA LEU A 64 -2.58 -0.95 -8.85
C LEU A 64 -2.74 0.40 -9.56
N ASP A 65 -3.63 0.51 -10.53
CA ASP A 65 -3.86 1.79 -11.23
C ASP A 65 -4.55 2.84 -10.37
N ASP A 66 -5.43 2.41 -9.45
CA ASP A 66 -6.21 3.28 -8.57
C ASP A 66 -5.41 3.75 -7.34
N PHE A 67 -4.63 2.85 -6.73
CA PHE A 67 -3.99 3.11 -5.42
C PHE A 67 -2.50 3.41 -5.49
N VAL A 68 -1.84 3.22 -6.65
CA VAL A 68 -0.39 3.46 -6.81
C VAL A 68 -0.14 4.49 -7.90
N HIS A 69 0.55 5.58 -7.54
CA HIS A 69 0.86 6.63 -8.52
C HIS A 69 2.05 6.27 -9.42
N ASP A 70 3.06 5.59 -8.88
CA ASP A 70 4.30 5.26 -9.58
C ASP A 70 4.06 4.20 -10.68
N LYS A 71 4.13 4.66 -11.93
CA LYS A 71 3.92 3.83 -13.12
C LYS A 71 5.05 2.84 -13.39
N GLU A 72 6.29 3.15 -12.99
CA GLU A 72 7.42 2.23 -13.12
C GLU A 72 7.29 1.09 -12.12
N LEU A 73 6.92 1.41 -10.87
CA LEU A 73 6.61 0.41 -9.86
C LEU A 73 5.47 -0.50 -10.29
N ILE A 74 4.37 0.06 -10.82
CA ILE A 74 3.26 -0.73 -11.36
C ILE A 74 3.75 -1.72 -12.43
N ALA A 75 4.55 -1.26 -13.39
CA ALA A 75 5.08 -2.13 -14.44
C ALA A 75 5.94 -3.27 -13.87
N ARG A 76 6.81 -2.97 -12.90
CA ARG A 76 7.64 -3.98 -12.20
C ARG A 76 6.81 -5.00 -11.45
N ILE A 77 5.76 -4.56 -10.75
CA ILE A 77 4.87 -5.44 -9.98
C ILE A 77 4.04 -6.34 -10.91
N ARG A 78 3.52 -5.81 -12.02
CA ARG A 78 2.76 -6.58 -13.03
C ARG A 78 3.59 -7.63 -13.75
N ALA A 79 4.91 -7.41 -13.87
CA ALA A 79 5.82 -8.37 -14.48
C ALA A 79 6.11 -9.59 -13.58
N LYS A 80 5.78 -9.54 -12.28
CA LYS A 80 5.94 -10.67 -11.35
C LYS A 80 4.89 -11.74 -11.63
N PRO A 81 5.19 -13.03 -11.41
CA PRO A 81 4.19 -14.08 -11.55
C PRO A 81 3.00 -13.87 -10.59
N PRO A 82 1.78 -14.27 -10.97
CA PRO A 82 0.64 -14.28 -10.07
C PRO A 82 0.96 -15.05 -8.77
N ARG A 83 0.46 -14.54 -7.65
CA ARG A 83 0.59 -15.18 -6.34
C ARG A 83 -0.46 -16.26 -6.11
#